data_AF-A0A3D0UVD8-F1
#
_entry.id   AF-A0A3D0UVD8-F1
#
_cell.length_a   1.000
_cell.length_b   1.000
_cell.length_c   1.000
_cell.angle_alpha   90.00
_cell.angle_beta   90.00
_cell.angle_gamma   90.00
#
_symmetry.space_group_name_H-M   'P 1'
#
loop_
_entity.id
_entity.type
_entity.pdbx_description
1 polymer ?
#
loop_
_entity_poly.entity_id
_entity_poly.type
_entity_poly.pdbx_seq_one_letter_code
_entity_poly.pdbx_strand_id
1 'polypeptide(L)'
;MTGQKSVREVQIGDTIITQETLKSGINKEQCIIPGFKRVKPFVYAGVYPIDSTDYDKLKDSLEKLSLNDSAVEYDMEDSKALGF
;
A
#
# COMPACT_ATOMS: atom_id res chain seq x y z
N MET A 1 -14.71 15.69 -5.39
CA MET A 1 -14.82 14.83 -4.20
C MET A 1 -13.89 13.64 -4.40
N THR A 2 -12.75 13.62 -3.70
CA THR A 2 -11.81 12.48 -3.74
C THR A 2 -12.27 11.45 -2.71
N GLY A 3 -13.25 10.63 -3.08
CA GLY A 3 -13.77 9.53 -2.26
C GLY A 3 -12.81 8.34 -2.18
N GLN A 4 -11.52 8.59 -1.96
CA GLN A 4 -10.50 7.55 -1.82
C GLN A 4 -10.54 7.01 -0.39
N LYS A 5 -11.00 5.77 -0.25
CA LYS A 5 -11.19 5.09 1.05
C LYS A 5 -9.94 4.36 1.55
N SER A 6 -8.92 4.18 0.70
CA SER A 6 -7.74 3.37 1.02
C SER A 6 -6.46 4.12 0.73
N VAL A 7 -5.59 4.22 1.74
CA VAL A 7 -4.24 4.81 1.62
C VAL A 7 -3.39 4.04 0.60
N ARG A 8 -3.70 2.75 0.36
CA ARG A 8 -3.00 1.89 -0.60
C ARG A 8 -3.16 2.32 -2.06
N GLU A 9 -4.18 3.12 -2.37
CA GLU A 9 -4.43 3.61 -3.73
C GLU A 9 -3.56 4.82 -4.09
N VAL A 10 -2.91 5.45 -3.09
CA VAL A 10 -2.09 6.65 -3.27
C VAL A 10 -0.64 6.36 -2.88
N GLN A 11 0.28 6.55 -3.82
CA GLN A 11 1.69 6.32 -3.58
C GLN A 11 2.44 7.64 -3.33
N ILE A 12 3.46 7.61 -2.47
CA ILE A 12 4.31 8.78 -2.21
C ILE A 12 5.03 9.17 -3.49
N GLY A 13 4.79 10.39 -3.99
CA GLY A 13 5.34 10.89 -5.25
C GLY A 13 4.39 10.83 -6.44
N ASP A 14 3.17 10.35 -6.24
CA ASP A 14 2.12 10.39 -7.28
C ASP A 14 1.65 11.82 -7.56
N THR A 15 1.11 12.03 -8.76
CA THR A 15 0.61 13.35 -9.22
C THR A 15 -0.91 13.39 -9.18
N ILE A 16 -1.47 14.25 -8.32
CA ILE A 16 -2.91 14.48 -8.26
C ILE A 16 -3.31 15.42 -9.41
N ILE A 17 -4.15 14.94 -10.33
CA ILE A 17 -4.68 15.71 -11.45
C ILE A 17 -6.18 15.93 -11.25
N THR A 18 -6.62 17.18 -11.26
CA THR A 18 -8.04 17.53 -11.08
C THR A 18 -8.76 17.64 -12.42
N GLN A 19 -10.09 17.54 -12.41
CA GLN A 19 -10.92 17.70 -13.61
C GLN A 19 -10.81 19.10 -14.23
N GLU A 20 -10.50 20.12 -13.43
CA GLU A 20 -10.31 21.49 -13.88
C GLU A 20 -9.01 21.66 -14.68
N THR A 21 -7.94 21.00 -14.25
CA THR A 21 -6.66 20.95 -14.97
C THR A 21 -6.82 20.30 -16.35
N LEU A 22 -7.57 19.21 -16.45
CA LEU A 22 -7.84 18.52 -17.72
C LEU A 22 -8.69 19.37 -18.68
N LYS A 23 -9.65 20.15 -18.15
CA LYS A 23 -10.47 21.07 -18.96
C LYS A 23 -9.68 22.25 -19.52
N SER A 24 -8.54 22.59 -18.91
CA SER A 24 -7.67 23.69 -19.35
C SER A 24 -6.78 23.32 -20.54
N GLY A 25 -6.95 22.13 -21.12
CA GLY A 25 -6.20 21.67 -22.30
C GLY A 25 -4.82 21.09 -22.00
N ILE A 26 -4.45 20.97 -20.71
CA ILE A 26 -3.21 20.34 -20.28
C ILE A 26 -3.38 18.82 -20.36
N ASN A 27 -2.52 18.15 -21.12
CA ASN A 27 -2.55 16.70 -21.25
C ASN A 27 -2.07 16.07 -19.93
N LYS A 28 -2.71 14.96 -19.53
CA LYS A 28 -2.34 14.14 -18.37
C LYS A 28 -0.84 13.82 -18.32
N GLU A 29 -0.22 13.54 -19.48
CA GLU A 29 1.21 13.22 -19.57
C GLU A 29 2.12 14.40 -19.18
N GLN A 30 1.68 15.64 -19.37
CA GLN A 30 2.43 16.84 -19.02
C GLN A 30 2.41 17.14 -17.52
N CYS A 31 1.43 16.58 -16.80
CA CYS A 31 1.31 16.75 -15.35
C CYS A 31 2.16 15.75 -14.57
N ILE A 32 2.55 14.62 -15.16
CA ILE A 32 3.29 13.56 -14.46
C ILE A 32 4.70 14.04 -14.13
N ILE A 33 5.08 13.93 -12.86
CA ILE A 33 6.44 14.24 -12.41
C ILE A 33 7.42 13.18 -12.96
N PRO A 34 8.41 13.56 -13.79
CA PRO A 34 9.37 12.61 -14.34
C PRO A 34 10.25 12.02 -13.22
N GLY A 35 10.43 10.70 -13.25
CA GLY A 35 11.26 9.98 -12.28
C GLY A 35 10.49 9.29 -11.16
N PHE A 36 9.19 9.57 -10.99
CA PHE A 36 8.36 8.77 -10.11
C PHE A 36 8.24 7.33 -10.64
N LYS A 37 8.63 6.36 -9.80
CA LYS A 37 8.51 4.93 -10.10
C LYS A 37 7.86 4.25 -8.92
N ARG A 38 6.90 3.36 -9.21
CA ARG A 38 6.33 2.48 -8.20
C ARG A 38 7.45 1.66 -7.56
N VAL A 39 7.60 1.78 -6.25
CA VAL A 39 8.52 0.96 -5.45
C VAL A 39 8.06 -0.49 -5.57
N LYS A 40 8.98 -1.37 -5.97
CA LYS A 40 8.74 -2.82 -5.96
C LYS A 40 9.39 -3.40 -4.71
N PRO A 41 8.72 -4.26 -3.93
CA PRO A 41 9.37 -4.95 -2.83
C PRO A 41 10.50 -5.84 -3.36
N PHE A 42 11.66 -5.80 -2.71
CA PHE A 42 12.83 -6.62 -3.07
C PHE A 42 13.14 -7.70 -2.03
N VAL A 43 12.56 -7.60 -0.83
CA VAL A 43 12.78 -8.51 0.30
C VAL A 43 11.43 -8.97 0.83
N TYR A 44 11.30 -10.28 1.03
CA TYR A 44 10.10 -10.92 1.58
C TYR A 44 10.49 -11.74 2.82
N ALA A 45 9.62 -11.77 3.83
CA ALA A 45 9.80 -12.56 5.04
C ALA A 45 8.45 -13.11 5.52
N GLY A 46 8.45 -14.35 6.00
CA GLY A 46 7.30 -14.94 6.70
C GLY A 46 7.34 -14.56 8.18
N VAL A 47 6.26 -13.99 8.69
CA VAL A 47 6.14 -13.59 10.11
C VAL A 47 5.00 -14.39 10.73
N TYR A 48 5.32 -15.13 11.78
CA TYR A 48 4.38 -15.98 12.50
C TYR A 48 4.46 -15.66 14.00
N PRO A 49 3.32 -15.64 14.71
CA PRO A 49 3.35 -15.47 16.15
C PRO A 49 3.92 -16.74 16.80
N ILE A 50 4.56 -16.58 17.96
CA ILE A 50 5.08 -17.73 18.74
C ILE A 50 3.91 -18.52 19.36
N ASP A 51 2.86 -17.82 19.75
CA ASP A 51 1.62 -18.36 20.30
C ASP A 51 0.47 -18.09 19.31
N SER A 52 -0.35 -19.09 19.01
CA SER A 52 -1.47 -18.95 18.07
C SER A 52 -2.53 -17.95 18.55
N THR A 53 -2.63 -17.72 19.86
CA THR A 53 -3.56 -16.73 20.43
C THR A 53 -3.22 -15.28 20.04
N ASP A 54 -1.97 -15.01 19.64
CA ASP A 54 -1.52 -13.68 19.22
C ASP A 54 -1.73 -13.39 17.72
N TYR A 55 -2.33 -14.32 16.94
CA TYR A 55 -2.54 -14.13 15.51
C TYR A 55 -3.32 -12.85 15.18
N ASP A 56 -4.45 -12.62 15.86
CA ASP A 56 -5.29 -11.45 15.62
C ASP A 56 -4.55 -10.15 15.98
N LYS A 57 -3.73 -10.18 17.04
CA LYS A 57 -2.91 -9.05 17.47
C LYS A 57 -1.80 -8.75 16.47
N LEU A 58 -1.15 -9.77 15.91
CA LEU A 58 -0.16 -9.62 14.85
C LEU A 58 -0.80 -9.00 13.61
N LYS A 59 -1.97 -9.49 13.20
CA LYS A 59 -2.73 -8.96 12.05
C LYS A 59 -3.08 -7.49 12.22
N ASP A 60 -3.66 -7.10 13.36
CA ASP A 60 -4.01 -5.71 13.66
C ASP A 60 -2.76 -4.80 13.70
N SER A 61 -1.65 -5.31 14.23
CA SER A 61 -0.38 -4.58 14.26
C SER A 61 0.20 -4.37 12.84
N LEU A 62 0.11 -5.37 11.95
CA LEU A 62 0.52 -5.26 10.55
C LEU A 62 -0.37 -4.29 9.76
N GLU A 63 -1.68 -4.29 10.02
CA GLU A 63 -2.60 -3.34 9.41
C GLU A 63 -2.23 -1.90 9.81
N LYS A 64 -2.00 -1.66 11.10
CA LYS A 64 -1.54 -0.35 11.62
C LYS A 64 -0.19 0.06 11.04
N LEU A 65 0.75 -0.88 10.89
CA LEU A 65 2.03 -0.62 10.26
C LEU A 65 1.85 -0.22 8.79
N SER A 66 1.00 -0.92 8.04
CA SER A 66 0.73 -0.62 6.62
C SER A 66 0.04 0.72 6.38
N LEU A 67 -0.66 1.26 7.39
CA LEU A 67 -1.25 2.60 7.33
C LEU A 67 -0.21 3.71 7.45
N ASN A 68 0.85 3.47 8.21
CA ASN A 68 1.93 4.42 8.43
C ASN A 68 3.04 4.29 7.39
N ASP A 69 3.38 3.07 7.01
CA ASP A 69 4.45 2.77 6.07
C ASP A 69 3.89 2.20 4.75
N SER A 70 3.82 3.07 3.74
CA SER A 70 3.35 2.72 2.40
C SER A 70 4.26 1.75 1.63
N ALA A 71 5.48 1.47 2.14
CA ALA A 71 6.39 0.49 1.53
C ALA A 71 6.13 -0.93 2.04
N VAL A 72 5.37 -1.09 3.12
CA VAL A 72 5.04 -2.39 3.70
C VAL A 72 3.81 -2.98 2.99
N GLU A 73 4.04 -4.10 2.31
CA GLU A 73 2.98 -4.94 1.74
C GLU A 73 2.93 -6.25 2.54
N TYR A 74 1.73 -6.73 2.84
CA TYR A 74 1.52 -8.01 3.52
C TYR A 74 0.33 -8.74 2.91
N ASP A 75 0.45 -10.06 2.84
CA ASP A 75 -0.62 -10.98 2.47
C ASP A 75 -0.80 -12.01 3.59
N MET A 76 -2.05 -12.43 3.83
CA MET A 76 -2.33 -13.49 4.78
C MET A 76 -2.11 -14.84 4.09
N GLU A 77 -1.16 -15.61 4.60
CA GLU A 77 -0.89 -16.97 4.14
C GLU A 77 -1.28 -17.98 5.23
N ASP A 78 -2.16 -18.92 4.90
CA ASP A 78 -2.49 -20.07 5.74
C ASP A 78 -1.62 -21.25 5.31
N SER A 79 -0.60 -21.57 6.12
CA SER A 79 0.35 -22.62 5.81
C SER A 79 0.04 -23.89 6.60
N LYS A 80 -0.43 -24.93 5.90
CA LYS A 80 -0.66 -26.28 6.44
C LYS A 80 0.55 -26.91 7.15
N ALA A 81 1.77 -26.41 6.92
CA ALA A 81 3.01 -26.94 7.51
C ALA A 81 3.41 -26.25 8.82
N LEU A 82 2.89 -25.04 9.11
CA LEU A 82 3.16 -24.32 10.36
C LEU A 82 1.98 -24.34 11.35
N GLY A 83 0.79 -24.75 10.92
CA GLY A 83 -0.35 -25.06 11.80
C GLY A 83 -1.24 -23.86 12.16
N PHE A 84 -2.46 -24.20 12.61
CA PHE A 84 -3.38 -23.31 13.31
C PHE A 84 -2.87 -22.98 14.71
#